data_AF-A0A2G9LR23-F1
#
_entry.id   AF-A0A2G9LR23-F1
#
_cell.length_a   1.000
_cell.length_b   1.000
_cell.length_c   1.000
_cell.angle_alpha   90.00
_cell.angle_beta   90.00
_cell.angle_gamma   90.00
#
_symmetry.space_group_name_H-M   'P 1'
#
loop_
_entity.id
_entity.type
_entity.pdbx_description
1 polymer ?
#
loop_
_entity_poly.entity_id
_entity_poly.type
_entity_poly.pdbx_seq_one_letter_code
_entity_poly.pdbx_strand_id
1 'polypeptide(L)'
;IVLEGDLPSAVIGYHASGKAFVWDTPQPVYLLSNGSAVGRVKAILLTTVCDNCSDPMQTVLELQSMGITVASTDDIAADSAEGQALLSRYNVSSLPIIILSPDAWEYDFIAQNWQFAGTKESDGWLVQRRLLPPYVDVTTGATIGLVSATYINDTACADCYDVLVHRDILQRFGVFLVNETVLDATDSSAIALMLKYNVTAIPTVVVSAEAQKYEGLMGVWDQVGSVEADGSLVFRDPTAIQGAVYRNVINGVVISGVTS
;
A
#
# COMPACT_ATOMS: atom_id res chain seq x y z
N ILE A 1 -39.33 12.06 -3.87
CA ILE A 1 -40.28 13.16 -4.16
C ILE A 1 -40.59 13.08 -5.64
N VAL A 2 -41.87 12.93 -6.03
CA VAL A 2 -42.26 12.96 -7.45
C VAL A 2 -42.66 14.40 -7.77
N LEU A 3 -41.91 15.04 -8.66
CA LEU A 3 -42.27 16.36 -9.18
C LEU A 3 -42.98 16.15 -10.52
N GLU A 4 -44.18 16.72 -10.66
CA GLU A 4 -44.92 16.76 -11.93
C GLU A 4 -44.70 18.11 -12.61
N GLY A 5 -44.15 18.13 -13.83
CA GLY A 5 -43.94 19.33 -14.64
C GLY A 5 -42.72 19.26 -15.58
N ASP A 6 -42.69 20.11 -16.60
CA ASP A 6 -41.55 20.27 -17.51
C ASP A 6 -40.40 21.00 -16.78
N LEU A 7 -39.41 20.24 -16.30
CA LEU A 7 -38.19 20.77 -15.71
C LEU A 7 -37.08 20.89 -16.78
N PRO A 8 -36.17 21.87 -16.67
CA PRO A 8 -35.01 21.99 -17.55
C PRO A 8 -34.18 20.69 -17.53
N SER A 9 -33.60 20.34 -18.68
CA SER A 9 -33.07 19.01 -19.02
C SER A 9 -31.83 18.53 -18.23
N ALA A 10 -31.52 19.11 -17.08
CA ALA A 10 -30.48 18.63 -16.17
C ALA A 10 -30.67 19.23 -14.77
N VAL A 11 -31.43 18.57 -13.90
CA VAL A 11 -31.32 18.80 -12.45
C VAL A 11 -30.35 17.74 -11.93
N ILE A 12 -29.18 18.16 -11.44
CA ILE A 12 -28.18 17.24 -10.89
C ILE A 12 -28.82 16.42 -9.76
N GLY A 13 -28.69 15.10 -9.85
CA GLY A 13 -29.29 14.15 -8.92
C GLY A 13 -30.72 13.75 -9.24
N TYR A 14 -31.26 14.05 -10.42
CA TYR A 14 -32.53 13.47 -10.86
C TYR A 14 -32.37 12.84 -12.24
N HIS A 15 -32.95 11.65 -12.41
CA HIS A 15 -33.13 11.05 -13.72
C HIS A 15 -34.63 10.96 -14.07
N ALA A 16 -34.93 11.08 -15.35
CA ALA A 16 -36.29 10.86 -15.85
C ALA A 16 -36.59 9.35 -15.92
N SER A 17 -37.73 8.94 -15.37
CA SER A 17 -38.27 7.58 -15.50
C SER A 17 -39.74 7.67 -15.91
N GLY A 18 -39.99 7.52 -17.21
CA GLY A 18 -41.31 7.75 -17.81
C GLY A 18 -41.72 9.23 -17.73
N LYS A 19 -42.85 9.50 -17.07
CA LYS A 19 -43.36 10.86 -16.81
C LYS A 19 -42.97 11.41 -15.43
N ALA A 20 -42.16 10.67 -14.67
CA ALA A 20 -41.73 11.06 -13.33
C ALA A 20 -40.24 11.40 -13.35
N PHE A 21 -39.85 12.38 -12.54
CA PHE A 21 -38.46 12.57 -12.14
C PHE A 21 -38.21 11.77 -10.87
N VAL A 22 -37.26 10.85 -10.94
CA VAL A 22 -36.80 10.07 -9.80
C VAL A 22 -35.58 10.79 -9.24
N TRP A 23 -35.61 11.08 -7.94
CA TRP A 23 -34.45 11.57 -7.24
C TRP A 23 -33.41 10.44 -7.20
N ASP A 24 -32.27 10.64 -7.84
CA ASP A 24 -31.09 9.82 -7.59
C ASP A 24 -30.75 9.90 -6.11
N THR A 25 -30.19 8.83 -5.56
CA THR A 25 -29.80 8.78 -4.15
C THR A 25 -29.00 10.05 -3.81
N PRO A 26 -29.46 10.87 -2.83
CA PRO A 26 -28.79 12.12 -2.52
C PRO A 26 -27.33 11.84 -2.17
N GLN A 27 -26.42 12.58 -2.82
CA GLN A 27 -25.01 12.50 -2.46
C GLN A 27 -24.84 13.01 -1.02
N PRO A 28 -24.15 12.28 -0.14
CA PRO A 28 -23.88 12.78 1.20
C PRO A 28 -23.02 14.05 1.15
N VAL A 29 -23.21 15.03 2.04
CA VAL A 29 -24.07 15.05 3.24
C VAL A 29 -25.50 15.51 2.94
N TYR A 30 -26.51 14.85 3.53
CA TYR A 30 -27.92 15.27 3.46
C TYR A 30 -28.64 15.16 4.81
N LEU A 31 -29.83 15.78 4.92
CA LEU A 31 -30.67 15.76 6.12
C LEU A 31 -31.86 14.82 5.94
N LEU A 32 -32.16 14.03 6.97
CA LEU A 32 -33.41 13.27 7.09
C LEU A 32 -34.55 14.15 7.61
N SER A 33 -35.79 13.69 7.49
CA SER A 33 -36.99 14.43 7.92
C SER A 33 -37.05 14.72 9.42
N ASN A 34 -36.33 13.95 10.23
CA ASN A 34 -36.17 14.17 11.67
C ASN A 34 -35.07 15.20 12.01
N GLY A 35 -34.42 15.78 10.99
CA GLY A 35 -33.33 16.75 11.14
C GLY A 35 -31.94 16.14 11.34
N SER A 36 -31.78 14.82 11.39
CA SER A 36 -30.46 14.20 11.49
C SER A 36 -29.71 14.29 10.17
N ALA A 37 -28.41 14.61 10.22
CA ALA A 37 -27.54 14.58 9.06
C ALA A 37 -26.99 13.16 8.81
N VAL A 38 -26.82 12.81 7.55
CA VAL A 38 -26.25 11.55 7.07
C VAL A 38 -25.01 11.84 6.23
N GLY A 39 -23.97 11.02 6.37
CA GLY A 39 -22.71 11.15 5.65
C GLY A 39 -21.68 12.03 6.33
N ARG A 40 -21.88 12.36 7.61
CA ARG A 40 -20.90 13.09 8.42
C ARG A 40 -20.00 12.09 9.12
N VAL A 41 -18.93 11.70 8.44
CA VAL A 41 -18.05 10.62 8.89
C VAL A 41 -17.26 11.04 10.12
N LYS A 42 -17.32 10.22 11.17
CA LYS A 42 -16.33 10.24 12.25
C LYS A 42 -15.22 9.25 11.92
N ALA A 43 -13.97 9.70 11.99
CA ALA A 43 -12.80 8.86 11.89
C ALA A 43 -12.15 8.68 13.26
N ILE A 44 -11.74 7.46 13.59
CA ILE A 44 -10.88 7.15 14.72
C ILE A 44 -9.54 6.67 14.16
N LEU A 45 -8.47 7.34 14.53
CA LEU A 45 -7.10 6.93 14.23
C LEU A 45 -6.59 6.17 15.45
N LEU A 46 -6.44 4.85 15.31
CA LEU A 46 -5.89 4.03 16.38
C LEU A 46 -4.38 3.91 16.13
N THR A 47 -3.60 4.57 16.97
CA THR A 47 -2.17 4.82 16.74
C THR A 47 -1.30 4.13 17.79
N THR A 48 -0.01 3.96 17.48
CA THR A 48 1.01 3.51 18.41
C THR A 48 2.32 4.20 18.08
N VAL A 49 3.27 4.22 19.01
CA VAL A 49 4.61 4.76 18.74
C VAL A 49 5.28 3.92 17.65
N CYS A 50 5.47 4.51 16.49
CA CYS A 50 6.15 3.90 15.36
C CYS A 50 6.74 4.97 14.44
N ASP A 51 8.05 5.16 14.50
CA ASP A 51 8.74 6.24 13.76
C ASP A 51 8.68 6.08 12.24
N ASN A 52 8.47 4.86 11.75
CA ASN A 52 8.48 4.55 10.32
C ASN A 52 7.08 4.27 9.74
N CYS A 53 6.05 4.10 10.57
CA CYS A 53 4.72 3.73 10.12
C CYS A 53 4.03 4.87 9.37
N SER A 54 3.13 4.53 8.45
CA SER A 54 2.32 5.52 7.75
C SER A 54 1.43 6.29 8.73
N ASP A 55 1.35 7.60 8.57
CA ASP A 55 0.45 8.45 9.35
C ASP A 55 -1.01 8.26 8.86
N PRO A 56 -1.91 7.69 9.68
CA PRO A 56 -3.29 7.45 9.28
C PRO A 56 -4.08 8.75 8.99
N MET A 57 -3.59 9.91 9.43
CA MET A 57 -4.18 11.19 9.05
C MET A 57 -4.09 11.45 7.55
N GLN A 58 -3.05 10.93 6.85
CA GLN A 58 -2.92 11.11 5.40
C GLN A 58 -4.11 10.49 4.65
N THR A 59 -4.53 9.30 5.05
CA THR A 59 -5.72 8.66 4.48
C THR A 59 -6.99 9.48 4.76
N VAL A 60 -7.12 10.12 5.93
CA VAL A 60 -8.26 11.01 6.20
C VAL A 60 -8.27 12.20 5.23
N LEU A 61 -7.11 12.82 5.00
CA LEU A 61 -6.96 13.92 4.04
C LEU A 61 -7.27 13.46 2.60
N GLU A 62 -6.84 12.26 2.22
CA GLU A 62 -7.17 11.65 0.93
C GLU A 62 -8.69 11.45 0.79
N LEU A 63 -9.36 10.87 1.78
CA LEU A 63 -10.82 10.71 1.77
C LEU A 63 -11.53 12.05 1.62
N GLN A 64 -11.08 13.09 2.34
CA GLN A 64 -11.61 14.45 2.19
C GLN A 64 -11.41 15.00 0.77
N SER A 65 -10.24 14.77 0.17
CA SER A 65 -9.96 15.18 -1.21
C SER A 65 -10.86 14.48 -2.24
N MET A 66 -11.38 13.30 -1.91
CA MET A 66 -12.36 12.55 -2.69
C MET A 66 -13.82 13.00 -2.47
N GLY A 67 -14.04 14.07 -1.68
CA GLY A 67 -15.37 14.62 -1.41
C GLY A 67 -16.07 14.01 -0.19
N ILE A 68 -15.39 13.17 0.59
CA ILE A 68 -15.96 12.60 1.81
C ILE A 68 -15.92 13.62 2.94
N THR A 69 -17.08 13.93 3.53
CA THR A 69 -17.16 14.85 4.65
C THR A 69 -16.81 14.14 5.96
N VAL A 70 -15.56 14.32 6.42
CA VAL A 70 -15.12 13.88 7.75
C VAL A 70 -15.39 14.99 8.76
N ALA A 71 -16.38 14.79 9.62
CA ALA A 71 -16.86 15.78 10.58
C ALA A 71 -16.02 15.85 11.86
N SER A 72 -15.38 14.75 12.25
CA SER A 72 -14.50 14.68 13.42
C SER A 72 -13.47 13.57 13.27
N THR A 73 -12.30 13.79 13.87
CA THR A 73 -11.23 12.81 13.95
C THR A 73 -10.76 12.71 15.39
N ASP A 74 -10.74 11.49 15.93
CA ASP A 74 -10.17 11.21 17.25
C ASP A 74 -8.86 10.42 17.05
N ASP A 75 -7.78 10.88 17.68
CA ASP A 75 -6.51 10.14 17.74
C ASP A 75 -6.43 9.42 19.09
N ILE A 76 -6.45 8.09 19.05
CA ILE A 76 -6.51 7.23 20.22
C ILE A 76 -5.26 6.37 20.24
N ALA A 77 -4.44 6.56 21.28
CA ALA A 77 -3.28 5.72 21.51
C ALA A 77 -3.72 4.29 21.86
N ALA A 78 -3.12 3.30 21.22
CA ALA A 78 -3.46 1.89 21.37
C ALA A 78 -3.19 1.36 22.79
N ASP A 79 -2.26 1.94 23.53
CA ASP A 79 -1.94 1.59 24.92
C ASP A 79 -2.88 2.25 25.94
N SER A 80 -3.75 3.17 25.51
CA SER A 80 -4.78 3.74 26.36
C SER A 80 -5.90 2.73 26.66
N ALA A 81 -6.66 2.94 27.75
CA ALA A 81 -7.78 2.09 28.10
C ALA A 81 -8.85 2.02 26.98
N GLU A 82 -9.08 3.14 26.29
CA GLU A 82 -9.99 3.21 25.15
C GLU A 82 -9.43 2.48 23.92
N GLY A 83 -8.14 2.66 23.62
CA GLY A 83 -7.46 1.96 22.54
C GLY A 83 -7.49 0.44 22.71
N GLN A 84 -7.22 -0.07 23.92
CA GLN A 84 -7.29 -1.50 24.25
C GLN A 84 -8.71 -2.06 24.09
N ALA A 85 -9.73 -1.27 24.43
CA ALA A 85 -11.12 -1.64 24.21
C ALA A 85 -11.45 -1.76 22.71
N LEU A 86 -10.93 -0.85 21.86
CA LEU A 86 -11.10 -0.89 20.41
C LEU A 86 -10.35 -2.07 19.78
N LEU A 87 -9.10 -2.32 20.18
CA LEU A 87 -8.31 -3.47 19.74
C LEU A 87 -9.06 -4.79 20.00
N SER A 88 -9.61 -4.93 21.21
CA SER A 88 -10.36 -6.11 21.63
C SER A 88 -11.71 -6.23 20.90
N ARG A 89 -12.47 -5.13 20.81
CA ARG A 89 -13.79 -5.10 20.16
C ARG A 89 -13.71 -5.50 18.69
N TYR A 90 -12.72 -4.99 17.98
CA TYR A 90 -12.59 -5.17 16.54
C TYR A 90 -11.55 -6.21 16.15
N ASN A 91 -10.92 -6.91 17.11
CA ASN A 91 -9.86 -7.89 16.86
C ASN A 91 -8.77 -7.33 15.93
N VAL A 92 -8.21 -6.18 16.31
CA VAL A 92 -7.19 -5.48 15.51
C VAL A 92 -5.81 -6.06 15.84
N SER A 93 -5.13 -6.57 14.81
CA SER A 93 -3.81 -7.21 14.94
C SER A 93 -2.66 -6.32 14.46
N SER A 94 -2.95 -5.16 13.88
CA SER A 94 -1.95 -4.31 13.23
C SER A 94 -2.27 -2.84 13.42
N LEU A 95 -1.24 -1.99 13.49
CA LEU A 95 -1.35 -0.55 13.72
C LEU A 95 -0.34 0.25 12.87
N PRO A 96 -0.61 1.52 12.55
CA PRO A 96 -1.84 2.25 12.83
C PRO A 96 -2.98 1.84 11.91
N ILE A 97 -4.23 2.05 12.34
CA ILE A 97 -5.43 1.81 11.50
C ILE A 97 -6.42 2.97 11.61
N ILE A 98 -7.33 3.01 10.65
CA ILE A 98 -8.50 3.91 10.68
C ILE A 98 -9.77 3.09 10.88
N ILE A 99 -10.64 3.62 11.74
CA ILE A 99 -11.99 3.11 11.97
C ILE A 99 -12.97 4.23 11.61
N LEU A 100 -13.82 4.00 10.61
CA LEU A 100 -14.80 4.99 10.13
C LEU A 100 -16.20 4.64 10.66
N SER A 101 -16.95 5.66 11.06
CA SER A 101 -18.34 5.51 11.48
C SER A 101 -19.23 4.97 10.36
N PRO A 102 -20.40 4.38 10.68
CA PRO A 102 -21.35 3.86 9.68
C PRO A 102 -21.72 4.83 8.56
N ASP A 103 -21.76 6.14 8.83
CA ASP A 103 -22.00 7.21 7.83
C ASP A 103 -21.06 7.17 6.62
N ALA A 104 -19.86 6.59 6.76
CA ALA A 104 -18.93 6.42 5.65
C ALA A 104 -19.49 5.49 4.56
N TRP A 105 -20.37 4.55 4.94
CA TRP A 105 -20.98 3.60 4.01
C TRP A 105 -21.99 4.25 3.04
N GLU A 106 -22.42 5.48 3.32
CA GLU A 106 -23.34 6.24 2.46
C GLU A 106 -22.63 6.83 1.23
N TYR A 107 -21.29 6.80 1.21
CA TYR A 107 -20.49 7.17 0.04
C TYR A 107 -20.30 5.94 -0.86
N ASP A 108 -20.84 5.99 -2.07
CA ASP A 108 -20.79 4.88 -3.04
C ASP A 108 -19.37 4.35 -3.27
N PHE A 109 -18.39 5.26 -3.37
CA PHE A 109 -16.98 4.88 -3.53
C PHE A 109 -16.49 4.01 -2.36
N ILE A 110 -16.82 4.36 -1.12
CA ILE A 110 -16.47 3.55 0.06
C ILE A 110 -17.20 2.22 0.00
N ALA A 111 -18.53 2.24 -0.18
CA ALA A 111 -19.33 1.01 -0.18
C ALA A 111 -18.86 -0.04 -1.21
N GLN A 112 -18.42 0.42 -2.40
CA GLN A 112 -17.95 -0.45 -3.48
C GLN A 112 -16.52 -0.95 -3.28
N ASN A 113 -15.65 -0.15 -2.65
CA ASN A 113 -14.20 -0.42 -2.61
C ASN A 113 -13.69 -0.83 -1.22
N TRP A 114 -14.49 -0.70 -0.15
CA TRP A 114 -14.01 -0.93 1.21
C TRP A 114 -13.46 -2.33 1.45
N GLN A 115 -13.99 -3.35 0.76
CA GLN A 115 -13.51 -4.73 0.84
C GLN A 115 -12.01 -4.91 0.49
N PHE A 116 -11.43 -3.95 -0.24
CA PHE A 116 -10.00 -3.93 -0.56
C PHE A 116 -9.15 -3.28 0.55
N ALA A 117 -9.76 -2.47 1.42
CA ALA A 117 -9.09 -1.80 2.52
C ALA A 117 -9.37 -2.45 3.88
N GLY A 118 -10.55 -3.03 4.08
CA GLY A 118 -11.03 -3.42 5.40
C GLY A 118 -12.33 -4.23 5.41
N THR A 119 -12.97 -4.23 6.57
CA THR A 119 -14.24 -4.93 6.83
C THR A 119 -15.30 -3.98 7.35
N LYS A 120 -16.57 -4.32 7.13
CA LYS A 120 -17.71 -3.70 7.79
C LYS A 120 -18.14 -4.59 8.96
N GLU A 121 -18.13 -4.04 10.15
CA GLU A 121 -18.43 -4.74 11.39
C GLU A 121 -19.94 -4.83 11.64
N SER A 122 -20.34 -5.66 12.62
CA SER A 122 -21.75 -5.90 12.94
C SER A 122 -22.48 -4.67 13.49
N ASP A 123 -21.74 -3.72 14.05
CA ASP A 123 -22.23 -2.42 14.52
C ASP A 123 -22.24 -1.34 13.41
N GLY A 124 -21.89 -1.73 12.18
CA GLY A 124 -21.83 -0.87 11.01
C GLY A 124 -20.55 -0.06 10.85
N TRP A 125 -19.63 -0.08 11.82
CA TRP A 125 -18.33 0.59 11.69
C TRP A 125 -17.47 -0.08 10.63
N LEU A 126 -16.63 0.71 9.98
CA LEU A 126 -15.71 0.25 8.94
C LEU A 126 -14.30 0.22 9.51
N VAL A 127 -13.70 -0.95 9.60
CA VAL A 127 -12.36 -1.14 10.19
C VAL A 127 -11.37 -1.46 9.08
N GLN A 128 -10.32 -0.66 8.95
CA GLN A 128 -9.22 -0.94 8.04
C GLN A 128 -8.50 -2.23 8.47
N ARG A 129 -8.29 -3.15 7.52
CA ARG A 129 -7.64 -4.45 7.77
C ARG A 129 -6.38 -4.66 6.95
N ARG A 130 -6.29 -4.01 5.78
CA ARG A 130 -5.12 -4.07 4.91
C ARG A 130 -4.33 -2.80 5.08
N LEU A 131 -3.12 -2.96 5.60
CA LEU A 131 -2.16 -1.88 5.78
C LEU A 131 -1.02 -2.07 4.79
N LEU A 132 -0.59 -0.96 4.19
CA LEU A 132 0.69 -0.93 3.51
C LEU A 132 1.78 -0.90 4.59
N PRO A 133 2.76 -1.81 4.56
CA PRO A 133 3.88 -1.72 5.48
C PRO A 133 4.67 -0.41 5.27
N PRO A 134 5.35 0.10 6.31
CA PRO A 134 5.52 -0.56 7.61
C PRO A 134 4.35 -0.32 8.59
N TYR A 135 4.09 -1.33 9.41
CA TYR A 135 3.06 -1.31 10.46
C TYR A 135 3.54 -2.09 11.69
N VAL A 136 2.97 -1.84 12.86
CA VAL A 136 3.25 -2.60 14.09
C VAL A 136 2.30 -3.78 14.19
N ASP A 137 2.84 -4.98 14.39
CA ASP A 137 2.05 -6.15 14.80
C ASP A 137 1.71 -6.02 16.29
N VAL A 138 0.42 -6.00 16.61
CA VAL A 138 -0.08 -5.74 17.98
C VAL A 138 0.31 -6.85 18.95
N THR A 139 0.45 -8.08 18.47
CA THR A 139 0.75 -9.24 19.34
C THR A 139 2.21 -9.24 19.77
N THR A 140 3.10 -8.94 18.83
CA THR A 140 4.55 -9.02 19.02
C THR A 140 5.17 -7.67 19.39
N GLY A 141 4.50 -6.56 19.08
CA GLY A 141 5.04 -5.21 19.17
C GLY A 141 6.09 -4.89 18.10
N ALA A 142 6.34 -5.80 17.16
CA ALA A 142 7.37 -5.62 16.13
C ALA A 142 6.85 -4.74 14.98
N THR A 143 7.69 -3.85 14.48
CA THR A 143 7.44 -3.15 13.21
C THR A 143 7.77 -4.08 12.05
N ILE A 144 6.76 -4.35 11.23
CA ILE A 144 6.79 -5.22 10.05
C ILE A 144 7.03 -4.39 8.80
N GLY A 145 7.74 -4.95 7.83
CA GLY A 145 7.95 -4.35 6.50
C GLY A 145 9.12 -3.39 6.40
N LEU A 146 10.03 -3.38 7.37
CA LEU A 146 11.27 -2.60 7.29
C LEU A 146 12.29 -3.34 6.42
N VAL A 147 12.43 -2.92 5.16
CA VAL A 147 13.23 -3.66 4.18
C VAL A 147 14.68 -3.17 4.16
N SER A 148 15.61 -4.11 4.16
CA SER A 148 17.01 -3.85 3.83
C SER A 148 17.30 -4.31 2.40
N ALA A 149 18.00 -3.50 1.63
CA ALA A 149 18.41 -3.80 0.26
C ALA A 149 19.94 -3.79 0.12
N THR A 150 20.48 -4.84 -0.49
CA THR A 150 21.89 -4.91 -0.90
C THR A 150 21.96 -4.96 -2.42
N TYR A 151 22.55 -3.92 -3.00
CA TYR A 151 22.76 -3.77 -4.43
C TYR A 151 24.17 -4.25 -4.76
N ILE A 152 24.30 -5.19 -5.69
CA ILE A 152 25.59 -5.70 -6.16
C ILE A 152 25.82 -5.10 -7.54
N ASN A 153 26.79 -4.19 -7.62
CA ASN A 153 27.20 -3.52 -8.84
C ASN A 153 28.48 -4.15 -9.42
N ASP A 154 28.81 -3.84 -10.67
CA ASP A 154 30.10 -4.18 -11.26
C ASP A 154 30.78 -2.92 -11.79
N THR A 155 31.67 -2.32 -11.00
CA THR A 155 32.41 -1.13 -11.41
C THR A 155 33.38 -1.37 -12.57
N ALA A 156 33.73 -2.64 -12.86
CA ALA A 156 34.55 -3.00 -14.01
C ALA A 156 33.71 -3.13 -15.32
N CYS A 157 32.38 -3.06 -15.25
CA CYS A 157 31.49 -3.08 -16.41
C CYS A 157 30.93 -1.66 -16.66
N ALA A 158 31.65 -0.87 -17.46
CA ALA A 158 31.25 0.51 -17.76
C ALA A 158 29.90 0.63 -18.49
N ASP A 159 29.52 -0.40 -19.26
CA ASP A 159 28.28 -0.42 -20.02
C ASP A 159 27.11 -1.00 -19.23
N CYS A 160 27.34 -1.65 -18.08
CA CYS A 160 26.29 -2.26 -17.30
C CYS A 160 25.29 -1.21 -16.78
N TYR A 161 24.02 -1.60 -16.65
CA TYR A 161 23.00 -0.68 -16.14
C TYR A 161 23.29 -0.26 -14.70
N ASP A 162 22.77 0.89 -14.27
CA ASP A 162 22.92 1.33 -12.89
C ASP A 162 22.07 0.47 -11.95
N VAL A 163 22.71 -0.22 -11.00
CA VAL A 163 22.03 -1.08 -10.02
C VAL A 163 21.00 -0.32 -9.18
N LEU A 164 21.16 1.00 -9.01
CA LEU A 164 20.24 1.83 -8.23
C LEU A 164 18.88 2.03 -8.91
N VAL A 165 18.71 1.63 -10.18
CA VAL A 165 17.38 1.55 -10.82
C VAL A 165 16.44 0.63 -10.01
N HIS A 166 16.97 -0.39 -9.33
CA HIS A 166 16.17 -1.25 -8.45
C HIS A 166 15.56 -0.50 -7.27
N ARG A 167 16.25 0.51 -6.73
CA ARG A 167 15.74 1.34 -5.63
C ARG A 167 14.45 2.04 -6.04
N ASP A 168 14.45 2.67 -7.20
CA ASP A 168 13.29 3.40 -7.72
C ASP A 168 12.13 2.45 -8.03
N ILE A 169 12.43 1.25 -8.56
CA ILE A 169 11.41 0.22 -8.82
C ILE A 169 10.77 -0.25 -7.51
N LEU A 170 11.57 -0.58 -6.49
CA LEU A 170 11.07 -1.02 -5.18
C LEU A 170 10.19 0.06 -4.53
N GLN A 171 10.61 1.33 -4.61
CA GLN A 171 9.81 2.45 -4.08
C GLN A 171 8.47 2.62 -4.81
N ARG A 172 8.40 2.34 -6.12
CA ARG A 172 7.12 2.35 -6.87
C ARG A 172 6.17 1.25 -6.44
N PHE A 173 6.68 0.14 -5.90
CA PHE A 173 5.87 -0.89 -5.24
C PHE A 173 5.50 -0.53 -3.79
N GLY A 174 5.87 0.67 -3.33
CA GLY A 174 5.62 1.14 -1.97
C GLY A 174 6.58 0.56 -0.94
N VAL A 175 7.68 -0.10 -1.34
CA VAL A 175 8.63 -0.72 -0.42
C VAL A 175 9.36 0.35 0.40
N PHE A 176 9.28 0.23 1.74
CA PHE A 176 10.00 1.10 2.66
C PHE A 176 11.40 0.55 2.98
N LEU A 177 12.43 1.23 2.47
CA LEU A 177 13.83 0.86 2.65
C LEU A 177 14.41 1.56 3.89
N VAL A 178 14.80 0.78 4.90
CA VAL A 178 15.42 1.30 6.13
C VAL A 178 16.95 1.26 6.05
N ASN A 179 17.52 0.29 5.34
CA ASN A 179 18.96 0.15 5.15
C ASN A 179 19.26 -0.17 3.69
N GLU A 180 20.21 0.56 3.13
CA GLU A 180 20.65 0.38 1.76
C GLU A 180 22.18 0.20 1.76
N THR A 181 22.68 -0.80 1.04
CA THR A 181 24.11 -1.05 0.89
C THR A 181 24.42 -1.32 -0.56
N VAL A 182 25.43 -0.63 -1.10
CA VAL A 182 25.94 -0.88 -2.45
C VAL A 182 27.30 -1.53 -2.31
N LEU A 183 27.47 -2.70 -2.92
CA LEU A 183 28.73 -3.44 -2.95
C LEU A 183 29.22 -3.55 -4.39
N ASP A 184 30.53 -3.52 -4.57
CA ASP A 184 31.15 -3.90 -5.84
C ASP A 184 31.26 -5.42 -5.93
N ALA A 185 31.11 -5.99 -7.12
CA ALA A 185 31.18 -7.43 -7.34
C ALA A 185 32.53 -8.06 -6.99
N THR A 186 33.59 -7.25 -6.86
CA THR A 186 34.91 -7.70 -6.39
C THR A 186 35.05 -7.69 -4.87
N ASP A 187 34.10 -7.09 -4.14
CA ASP A 187 34.09 -7.09 -2.68
C ASP A 187 33.87 -8.50 -2.12
N SER A 188 34.57 -8.85 -1.05
CA SER A 188 34.45 -10.17 -0.42
C SER A 188 33.03 -10.45 0.11
N SER A 189 32.32 -9.41 0.58
CA SER A 189 30.92 -9.48 1.00
C SER A 189 29.97 -9.72 -0.18
N ALA A 190 30.20 -9.06 -1.32
CA ALA A 190 29.41 -9.29 -2.54
C ALA A 190 29.61 -10.71 -3.05
N ILE A 191 30.86 -11.18 -3.14
CA ILE A 191 31.19 -12.55 -3.55
C ILE A 191 30.51 -13.57 -2.64
N ALA A 192 30.53 -13.36 -1.32
CA ALA A 192 29.86 -14.23 -0.37
C ALA A 192 28.34 -14.29 -0.59
N LEU A 193 27.68 -13.17 -0.87
CA LEU A 193 26.25 -13.13 -1.20
C LEU A 193 25.94 -13.80 -2.54
N MET A 194 26.75 -13.54 -3.57
CA MET A 194 26.60 -14.16 -4.87
C MET A 194 26.74 -15.68 -4.78
N LEU A 195 27.68 -16.19 -3.99
CA LEU A 195 27.81 -17.62 -3.72
C LEU A 195 26.64 -18.17 -2.89
N LYS A 196 26.25 -17.49 -1.80
CA LYS A 196 25.15 -17.90 -0.94
C LYS A 196 23.85 -18.11 -1.73
N TYR A 197 23.57 -17.18 -2.63
CA TYR A 197 22.33 -17.17 -3.40
C TYR A 197 22.50 -17.66 -4.83
N ASN A 198 23.65 -18.18 -5.24
CA ASN A 198 23.90 -18.59 -6.64
C ASN A 198 23.54 -17.49 -7.67
N VAL A 199 23.98 -16.25 -7.44
CA VAL A 199 23.78 -15.13 -8.39
C VAL A 199 24.63 -15.39 -9.64
N THR A 200 23.98 -15.35 -10.80
CA THR A 200 24.62 -15.61 -12.10
C THR A 200 24.73 -14.37 -12.99
N ALA A 201 24.09 -13.27 -12.62
CA ALA A 201 24.09 -12.03 -13.37
C ALA A 201 24.18 -10.81 -12.45
N ILE A 202 24.99 -9.84 -12.86
CA ILE A 202 25.16 -8.55 -12.19
C ILE A 202 25.10 -7.41 -13.22
N PRO A 203 24.60 -6.21 -12.88
CA PRO A 203 24.12 -5.83 -11.55
C PRO A 203 22.86 -6.58 -11.08
N THR A 204 22.68 -6.70 -9.76
CA THR A 204 21.50 -7.32 -9.14
C THR A 204 21.19 -6.72 -7.75
N VAL A 205 20.02 -7.03 -7.20
CA VAL A 205 19.62 -6.66 -5.85
C VAL A 205 19.19 -7.90 -5.05
N VAL A 206 19.59 -7.92 -3.78
CA VAL A 206 19.08 -8.83 -2.75
C VAL A 206 18.32 -8.00 -1.73
N VAL A 207 17.05 -8.31 -1.49
CA VAL A 207 16.24 -7.63 -0.47
C VAL A 207 15.82 -8.58 0.64
N SER A 208 15.76 -8.07 1.87
CA SER A 208 15.43 -8.86 3.06
C SER A 208 14.02 -9.45 3.03
N ALA A 209 13.78 -10.48 3.84
CA ALA A 209 12.49 -11.17 3.93
C ALA A 209 11.27 -10.28 4.22
N GLU A 210 11.47 -9.13 4.87
CA GLU A 210 10.40 -8.14 5.11
C GLU A 210 9.74 -7.63 3.81
N ALA A 211 10.42 -7.71 2.67
CA ALA A 211 9.87 -7.34 1.37
C ALA A 211 8.67 -8.21 0.96
N GLN A 212 8.54 -9.42 1.52
CA GLN A 212 7.39 -10.30 1.28
C GLN A 212 6.06 -9.74 1.79
N LYS A 213 6.11 -8.73 2.67
CA LYS A 213 4.92 -8.07 3.22
C LYS A 213 4.28 -7.10 2.23
N TYR A 214 4.94 -6.82 1.11
CA TYR A 214 4.46 -5.92 0.07
C TYR A 214 3.78 -6.74 -1.03
N GLU A 215 2.45 -6.89 -0.93
CA GLU A 215 1.64 -7.71 -1.85
C GLU A 215 1.85 -7.32 -3.32
N GLY A 216 1.96 -6.01 -3.61
CA GLY A 216 2.20 -5.51 -4.96
C GLY A 216 3.52 -5.99 -5.56
N LEU A 217 4.59 -6.02 -4.77
CA LEU A 217 5.89 -6.55 -5.18
C LEU A 217 5.80 -8.06 -5.39
N MET A 218 5.20 -8.77 -4.44
CA MET A 218 5.07 -10.23 -4.49
C MET A 218 4.23 -10.71 -5.66
N GLY A 219 3.27 -9.90 -6.12
CA GLY A 219 2.45 -10.22 -7.30
C GLY A 219 3.23 -10.28 -8.61
N VAL A 220 4.47 -9.79 -8.66
CA VAL A 220 5.32 -9.81 -9.86
C VAL A 220 6.68 -10.47 -9.64
N TRP A 221 7.05 -10.80 -8.40
CA TRP A 221 8.41 -11.20 -8.06
C TRP A 221 8.84 -12.50 -8.73
N ASP A 222 7.94 -13.47 -8.88
CA ASP A 222 8.19 -14.77 -9.49
C ASP A 222 8.58 -14.68 -10.98
N GLN A 223 8.26 -13.56 -11.64
CA GLN A 223 8.62 -13.30 -13.03
C GLN A 223 10.07 -12.81 -13.17
N VAL A 224 10.63 -12.19 -12.13
CA VAL A 224 11.92 -11.47 -12.21
C VAL A 224 12.98 -11.99 -11.23
N GLY A 225 12.57 -12.80 -10.27
CA GLY A 225 13.41 -13.19 -9.14
C GLY A 225 12.99 -14.50 -8.48
N SER A 226 13.62 -14.78 -7.34
CA SER A 226 13.32 -15.93 -6.49
C SER A 226 13.17 -15.51 -5.03
N VAL A 227 12.47 -16.33 -4.25
CA VAL A 227 12.44 -16.26 -2.79
C VAL A 227 13.32 -17.38 -2.24
N GLU A 228 14.31 -17.02 -1.44
CA GLU A 228 15.31 -17.91 -0.90
C GLU A 228 14.82 -18.60 0.39
N ALA A 229 15.54 -19.62 0.85
CA ALA A 229 15.16 -20.38 2.05
C ALA A 229 15.11 -19.54 3.34
N ASP A 230 15.88 -18.45 3.39
CA ASP A 230 15.85 -17.48 4.50
C ASP A 230 14.80 -16.38 4.32
N GLY A 231 13.97 -16.48 3.27
CA GLY A 231 12.96 -15.51 2.88
C GLY A 231 13.48 -14.32 2.10
N SER A 232 14.79 -14.19 1.87
CA SER A 232 15.32 -13.09 1.06
C SER A 232 14.82 -13.19 -0.38
N LEU A 233 14.65 -12.05 -1.00
CA LEU A 233 14.22 -11.91 -2.39
C LEU A 233 15.46 -11.58 -3.23
N VAL A 234 15.76 -12.39 -4.23
CA VAL A 234 16.94 -12.20 -5.10
C VAL A 234 16.47 -11.98 -6.53
N PHE A 235 16.86 -10.86 -7.12
CA PHE A 235 16.57 -10.56 -8.52
C PHE A 235 17.43 -11.45 -9.44
N ARG A 236 16.79 -12.09 -10.43
CA ARG A 236 17.41 -13.14 -11.28
C ARG A 236 17.41 -12.79 -12.76
N ASP A 237 16.50 -11.93 -13.21
CA ASP A 237 16.30 -11.66 -14.63
C ASP A 237 16.58 -10.19 -15.00
N PRO A 238 17.84 -9.83 -15.31
CA PRO A 238 18.19 -8.50 -15.80
C PRO A 238 17.43 -8.08 -17.05
N THR A 239 16.89 -9.01 -17.85
CA THR A 239 16.16 -8.67 -19.08
C THR A 239 14.81 -8.01 -18.81
N ALA A 240 14.29 -8.14 -17.58
CA ALA A 240 13.12 -7.40 -17.11
C ALA A 240 13.34 -5.89 -17.02
N ILE A 241 14.61 -5.44 -16.99
CA ILE A 241 14.98 -4.03 -17.05
C ILE A 241 15.20 -3.65 -18.52
N GLN A 242 14.36 -2.74 -19.02
CA GLN A 242 14.41 -2.32 -20.42
C GLN A 242 15.79 -1.78 -20.80
N GLY A 243 16.41 -2.37 -21.82
CA GLY A 243 17.72 -1.96 -22.31
C GLY A 243 18.89 -2.33 -21.39
N ALA A 244 18.68 -3.21 -20.41
CA ALA A 244 19.72 -3.60 -19.49
C ALA A 244 20.92 -4.24 -20.18
N VAL A 245 22.10 -3.76 -19.81
CA VAL A 245 23.37 -4.41 -20.09
C VAL A 245 23.86 -4.99 -18.77
N TYR A 246 24.26 -6.25 -18.76
CA TYR A 246 24.65 -6.95 -17.54
C TYR A 246 25.79 -7.93 -17.82
N ARG A 247 26.58 -8.27 -16.81
CA ARG A 247 27.61 -9.30 -16.89
C ARG A 247 27.08 -10.62 -16.34
N ASN A 248 27.32 -11.70 -17.07
CA ASN A 248 27.17 -13.05 -16.55
C ASN A 248 28.39 -13.42 -15.68
N VAL A 249 28.15 -13.73 -14.41
CA VAL A 249 29.20 -14.00 -13.41
C VAL A 249 29.94 -15.31 -13.68
N ILE A 250 29.32 -16.27 -14.35
CA ILE A 250 29.89 -17.60 -14.60
C ILE A 250 31.00 -17.53 -15.66
N ASN A 251 30.77 -16.80 -16.75
CA ASN A 251 31.69 -16.74 -17.89
C ASN A 251 32.33 -15.36 -18.09
N GLY A 252 31.95 -14.35 -17.30
CA GLY A 252 32.48 -12.99 -17.35
C GLY A 252 32.01 -12.15 -18.55
N VAL A 253 31.12 -12.69 -19.38
CA VAL A 253 30.64 -12.03 -20.62
C VAL A 253 29.63 -10.96 -20.30
N VAL A 254 29.81 -9.77 -20.89
CA VAL A 254 28.83 -8.69 -20.88
C VAL A 254 27.79 -8.95 -21.97
N ILE A 255 26.52 -8.90 -21.59
CA ILE A 255 25.35 -9.15 -22.43
C ILE A 255 24.56 -7.85 -22.53
N SER A 256 24.30 -7.39 -23.75
CA SER A 256 23.47 -6.21 -24.00
C SER A 256 22.05 -6.63 -24.35
N GLY A 257 21.06 -6.03 -23.67
CA GLY A 257 19.65 -6.20 -24.02
C GLY A 257 19.37 -5.71 -25.44
N VAL A 258 18.57 -6.47 -26.19
CA VAL A 258 18.11 -6.04 -27.51
C VAL A 258 17.08 -4.93 -27.29
N THR A 259 17.37 -3.72 -27.75
CA THR A 259 16.35 -2.66 -27.84
C THR A 259 15.33 -3.09 -28.89
N SER A 260 14.12 -3.50 -28.45
CA SER A 260 12.99 -3.76 -29.35
C SER A 260 12.42 -2.46 -29.90
#